data_AF-A0A6C0B4E4-F1
#
_entry.id   AF-A0A6C0B4E4-F1
#
_cell.length_a   1.000
_cell.length_b   1.000
_cell.length_c   1.000
_cell.angle_alpha   90.00
_cell.angle_beta   90.00
_cell.angle_gamma   90.00
#
_symmetry.space_group_name_H-M   'P 1'
#
loop_
_entity.id
_entity.type
_entity.pdbx_description
1 polymer ?
#
loop_
_entity_poly.entity_id
_entity_poly.type
_entity_poly.pdbx_seq_one_letter_code
_entity_poly.pdbx_strand_id
1 'polypeptide(L)'
;MSSFSDPNKRTKDNAASNEVVDIQAIITGIHTKNTCGLKIIKAFSDKFPDLELVDARARNGTSRGTHYDFEICVRIVGLTDEGVWKGVEHKGSKKFKPVADDDTPWKAGVQFHNGGCEKYSIAKEYAKLWYSTYIQSGVLKEQFDIHAETPSFEEWFAKDCKTQADPKTPFGLELKRNVRAQRGASSSLLKERAAVIAALELSNDVLETMKAEVLPIANEALEQKDYWLTIHGDVDSDFHCAWYPKFTISEIEEIRVTKKKDIKFVFHCKGGFLFNGILRWGKGAGFSCLRIDLK
;
A
#
# COMPACT_ATOMS: atom_id res chain seq x y z
N MET A 1 17.03 -14.29 35.57
CA MET A 1 15.62 -14.65 35.37
C MET A 1 15.23 -14.25 33.96
N SER A 2 15.12 -15.24 33.07
CA SER A 2 14.72 -15.05 31.68
C SER A 2 13.24 -14.69 31.64
N SER A 3 12.88 -13.50 31.16
CA SER A 3 11.49 -13.12 30.91
C SER A 3 10.98 -13.95 29.73
N PHE A 4 10.15 -14.96 30.01
CA PHE A 4 9.37 -15.61 28.97
C PHE A 4 8.46 -14.56 28.33
N SER A 5 8.76 -14.18 27.09
CA SER A 5 7.88 -13.36 26.27
C SER A 5 6.63 -14.17 25.97
N ASP A 6 5.46 -13.65 26.34
CA ASP A 6 4.16 -14.23 26.03
C ASP A 6 4.07 -14.54 24.52
N PRO A 7 3.90 -15.82 24.12
CA PRO A 7 3.79 -16.23 22.72
C PRO A 7 2.56 -15.65 22.01
N ASN A 8 1.58 -15.12 22.75
CA ASN A 8 0.42 -14.41 22.21
C ASN A 8 0.60 -12.90 22.11
N LYS A 9 1.78 -12.36 22.44
CA LYS A 9 2.03 -10.92 22.33
C LYS A 9 2.01 -10.50 20.87
N ARG A 10 0.92 -9.85 20.43
CA ARG A 10 0.77 -9.29 19.08
C ARG A 10 1.91 -8.27 18.83
N THR A 11 2.81 -8.57 17.89
CA THR A 11 3.91 -7.72 17.42
C THR A 11 3.59 -7.14 16.04
N LYS A 12 4.38 -6.18 15.56
CA LYS A 12 4.28 -5.72 14.16
C LYS A 12 4.42 -6.89 13.16
N ASP A 13 5.14 -7.94 13.54
CA ASP A 13 5.45 -9.07 12.68
C ASP A 13 4.29 -10.07 12.55
N ASN A 14 3.30 -10.03 13.45
CA ASN A 14 2.09 -10.87 13.38
C ASN A 14 0.79 -10.08 13.13
N ALA A 15 0.89 -8.77 12.83
CA ALA A 15 -0.27 -7.89 12.59
C ALA A 15 -1.21 -8.41 11.49
N ALA A 16 -0.67 -8.94 10.38
CA ALA A 16 -1.48 -9.49 9.29
C ALA A 16 -2.22 -10.77 9.69
N SER A 17 -1.57 -11.67 10.43
CA SER A 17 -2.22 -12.91 10.93
C SER A 17 -3.33 -12.61 11.92
N ASN A 18 -3.14 -11.58 12.74
CA ASN A 18 -4.13 -11.10 13.69
C ASN A 18 -5.35 -10.47 13.01
N GLU A 19 -5.12 -9.68 11.97
CA GLU A 19 -6.18 -9.08 11.15
C GLU A 19 -7.04 -10.14 10.47
N VAL A 20 -6.43 -11.23 9.95
CA VAL A 20 -7.17 -12.36 9.37
C VAL A 20 -8.08 -13.03 10.41
N VAL A 21 -7.59 -13.25 11.64
CA VAL A 21 -8.40 -13.83 12.72
C VAL A 21 -9.57 -12.90 13.08
N ASP A 22 -9.30 -11.60 13.24
CA ASP A 22 -10.32 -10.62 13.58
C ASP A 22 -11.40 -10.54 12.46
N ILE A 23 -11.00 -10.54 11.18
CA ILE A 23 -11.93 -10.57 10.03
C ILE A 23 -12.79 -11.83 10.03
N GLN A 24 -12.20 -13.00 10.28
CA GLN A 24 -12.96 -14.25 10.32
C GLN A 24 -14.00 -14.25 11.44
N ALA A 25 -13.64 -13.72 12.62
CA ALA A 25 -14.57 -13.57 13.74
C ALA A 25 -15.72 -12.60 13.41
N ILE A 26 -15.44 -11.49 12.73
CA ILE A 26 -16.45 -10.52 12.26
C ILE A 26 -17.42 -11.20 11.29
N ILE A 27 -16.91 -11.90 10.27
CA ILE A 27 -17.73 -12.60 9.26
C ILE A 27 -18.63 -13.62 9.95
N THR A 28 -18.05 -14.51 10.76
CA THR A 28 -18.82 -15.53 11.49
C THR A 28 -19.83 -14.90 12.43
N GLY A 29 -19.47 -13.81 13.11
CA GLY A 29 -20.37 -13.09 14.00
C GLY A 29 -21.61 -12.56 13.28
N ILE A 30 -21.40 -11.84 12.17
CA ILE A 30 -22.49 -11.32 11.34
C ILE A 30 -23.37 -12.46 10.83
N HIS A 31 -22.76 -13.50 10.22
CA HIS A 31 -23.47 -14.63 9.63
C HIS A 31 -24.33 -15.39 10.64
N THR A 32 -23.78 -15.66 11.82
CA THR A 32 -24.46 -16.41 12.88
C THR A 32 -25.32 -15.53 13.80
N LYS A 33 -25.29 -14.21 13.62
CA LYS A 33 -25.96 -13.22 14.47
C LYS A 33 -25.67 -13.43 15.96
N ASN A 34 -24.41 -13.72 16.29
CA ASN A 34 -23.96 -13.80 17.69
C ASN A 34 -23.82 -12.39 18.30
N THR A 35 -23.43 -12.29 19.58
CA THR A 35 -23.30 -11.00 20.28
C THR A 35 -22.41 -10.00 19.56
N CYS A 36 -21.26 -10.45 19.02
CA CYS A 36 -20.35 -9.61 18.25
C CYS A 36 -21.01 -9.15 16.95
N GLY A 37 -21.61 -10.07 16.20
CA GLY A 37 -22.33 -9.77 14.96
C GLY A 37 -23.47 -8.79 15.13
N LEU A 38 -24.34 -9.00 16.11
CA LEU A 38 -25.48 -8.12 16.40
C LEU A 38 -25.03 -6.71 16.74
N LYS A 39 -23.91 -6.55 17.45
CA LYS A 39 -23.34 -5.25 17.75
C LYS A 39 -22.84 -4.53 16.49
N ILE A 40 -22.16 -5.25 15.60
CA ILE A 40 -21.67 -4.72 14.33
C ILE A 40 -22.84 -4.37 13.39
N ILE A 41 -23.86 -5.23 13.30
CA ILE A 41 -25.08 -5.01 12.50
C ILE A 41 -25.83 -3.80 13.03
N LYS A 42 -26.02 -3.70 14.35
CA LYS A 42 -26.69 -2.54 14.96
C LYS A 42 -25.95 -1.24 14.63
N ALA A 43 -24.62 -1.22 14.78
CA ALA A 43 -23.82 -0.05 14.43
C ALA A 43 -23.93 0.31 12.94
N PHE A 44 -24.11 -0.68 12.05
CA PHE A 44 -24.35 -0.44 10.63
C PHE A 44 -25.70 0.23 10.42
N SER A 45 -26.78 -0.32 10.98
CA SER A 45 -28.13 0.23 10.85
C SER A 45 -28.27 1.62 11.48
N ASP A 46 -27.59 1.87 12.60
CA ASP A 46 -27.56 3.19 13.23
C ASP A 46 -26.91 4.23 12.29
N LYS A 47 -25.88 3.84 11.53
CA LYS A 47 -25.18 4.72 10.57
C LYS A 47 -25.91 4.86 9.23
N PHE A 48 -26.54 3.80 8.77
CA PHE A 48 -27.20 3.68 7.46
C PHE A 48 -28.64 3.19 7.66
N PRO A 49 -29.57 4.05 8.11
CA PRO A 49 -30.91 3.63 8.53
C PRO A 49 -31.77 3.06 7.39
N ASP A 50 -31.45 3.41 6.14
CA ASP A 50 -32.16 2.93 4.95
C ASP A 50 -31.63 1.58 4.43
N LEU A 51 -30.57 1.05 5.04
CA LEU A 51 -29.90 -0.19 4.63
C LEU A 51 -29.91 -1.24 5.74
N GLU A 52 -30.10 -2.49 5.34
CA GLU A 52 -29.97 -3.66 6.19
C GLU A 52 -28.69 -4.42 5.83
N LEU A 53 -27.85 -4.71 6.84
CA LEU A 53 -26.73 -5.64 6.72
C LEU A 53 -27.25 -7.06 6.98
N VAL A 54 -27.23 -7.90 5.95
CA VAL A 54 -27.91 -9.20 5.94
C VAL A 54 -26.93 -10.35 6.24
N ASP A 55 -25.73 -10.29 5.66
CA ASP A 55 -24.72 -11.34 5.77
C ASP A 55 -23.30 -10.78 5.53
N ALA A 56 -22.28 -11.60 5.78
CA ALA A 56 -20.88 -11.31 5.49
C ALA A 56 -20.15 -12.54 4.96
N ARG A 57 -19.11 -12.33 4.14
CA ARG A 57 -18.25 -13.40 3.64
C ARG A 57 -16.82 -12.93 3.41
N ALA A 58 -15.90 -13.89 3.32
CA ALA A 58 -14.55 -13.61 2.88
C ALA A 58 -14.57 -13.07 1.44
N ARG A 59 -13.65 -12.16 1.12
CA ARG A 59 -13.55 -11.60 -0.23
C ARG A 59 -13.36 -12.68 -1.30
N ASN A 60 -13.96 -12.46 -2.46
CA ASN A 60 -13.76 -13.33 -3.62
C ASN A 60 -12.41 -13.03 -4.30
N GLY A 61 -11.50 -14.02 -4.25
CA GLY A 61 -10.21 -13.96 -4.93
C GLY A 61 -9.05 -13.43 -4.07
N THR A 62 -7.83 -13.82 -4.45
CA THR A 62 -6.58 -13.49 -3.76
C THR A 62 -5.68 -12.56 -4.58
N SER A 63 -6.25 -11.86 -5.57
CA SER A 63 -5.49 -11.06 -6.52
C SER A 63 -4.78 -9.88 -5.82
N ARG A 64 -3.60 -9.51 -6.31
CA ARG A 64 -2.86 -8.34 -5.82
C ARG A 64 -3.55 -6.99 -6.14
N GLY A 65 -4.62 -7.00 -6.93
CA GLY A 65 -5.41 -5.82 -7.31
C GLY A 65 -6.69 -5.63 -6.51
N THR A 66 -6.98 -6.51 -5.55
CA THR A 66 -8.13 -6.39 -4.65
C THR A 66 -7.73 -5.62 -3.40
N HIS A 67 -8.40 -4.50 -3.15
CA HIS A 67 -8.06 -3.52 -2.11
C HIS A 67 -9.13 -3.39 -1.02
N TYR A 68 -9.78 -4.49 -0.64
CA TYR A 68 -10.67 -4.56 0.53
C TYR A 68 -10.46 -5.90 1.24
N ASP A 69 -10.97 -6.01 2.47
CA ASP A 69 -10.68 -7.11 3.39
C ASP A 69 -11.73 -8.23 3.32
N PHE A 70 -13.01 -7.87 3.30
CA PHE A 70 -14.14 -8.82 3.23
C PHE A 70 -15.36 -8.19 2.55
N GLU A 71 -16.43 -8.95 2.36
CA GLU A 71 -17.67 -8.46 1.75
C GLU A 71 -18.85 -8.58 2.72
N ILE A 72 -19.78 -7.63 2.65
CA ILE A 72 -21.08 -7.70 3.32
C ILE A 72 -22.20 -7.69 2.29
N CYS A 73 -23.30 -8.38 2.57
CA CYS A 73 -24.52 -8.30 1.80
C CYS A 73 -25.42 -7.23 2.40
N VAL A 74 -25.75 -6.21 1.61
CA VAL A 74 -26.63 -5.10 2.02
C VAL A 74 -27.85 -5.03 1.13
N ARG A 75 -29.01 -4.68 1.69
CA ARG A 75 -30.23 -4.39 0.92
C ARG A 75 -30.96 -3.19 1.47
N ILE A 76 -31.92 -2.68 0.70
CA ILE A 76 -32.79 -1.58 1.15
C ILE A 76 -33.79 -2.13 2.17
N VAL A 77 -33.96 -1.41 3.28
CA VAL A 77 -34.92 -1.79 4.33
C VAL A 77 -36.33 -1.91 3.73
N GLY A 78 -37.00 -3.02 4.01
CA GLY A 78 -38.36 -3.30 3.55
C GLY A 78 -38.46 -3.93 2.16
N LEU A 79 -37.35 -4.11 1.44
CA LEU A 79 -37.31 -4.91 0.21
C LEU A 79 -36.96 -6.38 0.51
N THR A 80 -37.49 -7.29 -0.30
CA THR A 80 -37.26 -8.74 -0.20
C THR A 80 -36.27 -9.25 -1.25
N ASP A 81 -35.46 -8.36 -1.82
CA ASP A 81 -34.43 -8.73 -2.78
C ASP A 81 -33.25 -9.45 -2.09
N GLU A 82 -32.41 -10.07 -2.91
CA GLU A 82 -31.27 -10.88 -2.44
C GLU A 82 -30.12 -10.05 -1.84
N GLY A 83 -30.23 -8.71 -1.91
CA GLY A 83 -29.18 -7.78 -1.53
C GLY A 83 -28.01 -7.74 -2.51
N VAL A 84 -27.05 -6.87 -2.23
CA VAL A 84 -25.86 -6.62 -3.03
C VAL A 84 -24.64 -6.81 -2.16
N TRP A 85 -23.66 -7.57 -2.67
CA TRP A 85 -22.36 -7.73 -2.02
C TRP A 85 -21.50 -6.48 -2.21
N LYS A 86 -20.94 -6.00 -1.10
CA LYS A 86 -20.21 -4.74 -0.99
C LYS A 86 -18.87 -4.95 -0.30
N GLY A 87 -17.82 -4.35 -0.83
CA GLY A 87 -16.46 -4.47 -0.31
C GLY A 87 -16.27 -3.63 0.97
N VAL A 88 -15.66 -4.23 1.99
CA VAL A 88 -15.37 -3.58 3.27
C VAL A 88 -13.88 -3.58 3.55
N GLU A 89 -13.35 -2.41 3.87
CA GLU A 89 -12.03 -2.28 4.49
C GLU A 89 -12.17 -2.22 6.02
N HIS A 90 -11.40 -3.05 6.72
CA HIS A 90 -11.35 -3.11 8.16
C HIS A 90 -10.15 -2.31 8.71
N LYS A 91 -10.37 -1.64 9.84
CA LYS A 91 -9.33 -0.98 10.63
C LYS A 91 -9.46 -1.39 12.09
N GLY A 92 -8.57 -2.28 12.51
CA GLY A 92 -8.53 -2.81 13.88
C GLY A 92 -7.52 -2.09 14.78
N SER A 93 -7.89 -1.90 16.04
CA SER A 93 -6.96 -1.60 17.14
C SER A 93 -7.34 -2.41 18.37
N LYS A 94 -6.38 -3.02 19.07
CA LYS A 94 -6.66 -3.71 20.35
C LYS A 94 -6.92 -2.76 21.51
N LYS A 95 -6.70 -1.45 21.36
CA LYS A 95 -6.98 -0.47 22.40
C LYS A 95 -8.49 -0.33 22.54
N PHE A 96 -9.03 -0.74 23.69
CA PHE A 96 -10.42 -0.48 24.02
C PHE A 96 -10.63 1.01 24.28
N LYS A 97 -11.10 1.72 23.25
CA LYS A 97 -11.40 3.15 23.31
C LYS A 97 -12.57 3.45 22.38
N PRO A 98 -13.39 4.47 22.66
CA PRO A 98 -14.44 4.89 21.76
C PRO A 98 -13.92 5.13 20.33
N VAL A 99 -14.76 4.80 19.35
CA VAL A 99 -14.58 5.18 17.95
C VAL A 99 -15.50 6.37 17.71
N ALA A 100 -14.97 7.47 17.17
CA ALA A 100 -15.77 8.67 16.91
C ALA A 100 -16.47 8.55 15.55
N ASP A 101 -17.73 8.98 15.46
CA ASP A 101 -18.52 8.85 14.22
C ASP A 101 -18.00 9.72 13.06
N ASP A 102 -17.20 10.74 13.38
CA ASP A 102 -16.55 11.70 12.48
C ASP A 102 -15.06 11.38 12.25
N ASP A 103 -14.58 10.22 12.72
CA ASP A 103 -13.23 9.77 12.42
C ASP A 103 -13.05 9.54 10.92
N THR A 104 -11.79 9.49 10.51
CA THR A 104 -11.38 9.33 9.11
C THR A 104 -10.52 8.07 9.02
N PRO A 105 -11.13 6.86 9.01
CA PRO A 105 -10.41 5.59 9.13
C PRO A 105 -9.34 5.40 8.04
N TRP A 106 -9.54 6.06 6.90
CA TRP A 106 -8.59 6.11 5.80
C TRP A 106 -7.29 6.88 6.11
N LYS A 107 -7.21 7.69 7.17
CA LYS A 107 -5.97 8.31 7.65
C LYS A 107 -5.03 7.34 8.36
N ALA A 108 -5.48 6.13 8.71
CA ALA A 108 -4.68 5.14 9.42
C ALA A 108 -3.59 4.45 8.55
N GLY A 109 -3.19 5.05 7.43
CA GLY A 109 -2.11 4.56 6.57
C GLY A 109 -2.52 3.43 5.64
N VAL A 110 -3.68 3.60 4.97
CA VAL A 110 -4.18 2.64 3.98
C VAL A 110 -3.19 2.59 2.82
N GLN A 111 -2.60 1.42 2.57
CA GLN A 111 -1.80 1.28 1.37
C GLN A 111 -2.71 1.28 0.14
N PHE A 112 -2.84 2.43 -0.52
CA PHE A 112 -3.60 2.59 -1.77
C PHE A 112 -2.97 1.78 -2.89
N HIS A 113 -1.64 1.78 -2.94
CA HIS A 113 -0.95 1.25 -4.10
C HIS A 113 0.46 0.76 -3.81
N ASN A 114 0.83 -0.31 -4.48
CA ASN A 114 2.18 -0.85 -4.53
C ASN A 114 2.60 -0.88 -6.01
N GLY A 115 3.02 0.27 -6.51
CA GLY A 115 3.07 0.52 -7.95
C GLY A 115 4.43 0.31 -8.57
N GLY A 116 4.46 -0.40 -9.69
CA GLY A 116 5.60 -0.37 -10.59
C GLY A 116 5.90 1.06 -11.05
N CYS A 117 7.17 1.39 -11.23
CA CYS A 117 7.60 2.72 -11.65
C CYS A 117 7.07 3.12 -13.03
N GLU A 118 6.66 2.17 -13.87
CA GLU A 118 6.15 2.43 -15.22
C GLU A 118 4.85 3.25 -15.25
N LYS A 119 4.13 3.33 -14.13
CA LYS A 119 2.90 4.12 -14.00
C LYS A 119 3.14 5.61 -13.76
N TYR A 120 4.39 6.02 -13.55
CA TYR A 120 4.71 7.37 -13.09
C TYR A 120 5.83 7.97 -13.93
N SER A 121 5.57 9.12 -14.56
CA SER A 121 6.57 9.81 -15.39
C SER A 121 7.81 10.19 -14.58
N ILE A 122 7.62 10.70 -13.36
CA ILE A 122 8.72 11.03 -12.42
C ILE A 122 9.61 9.82 -12.09
N ALA A 123 9.05 8.62 -11.98
CA ALA A 123 9.83 7.41 -11.71
C ALA A 123 10.62 6.96 -12.94
N LYS A 124 10.07 7.18 -14.14
CA LYS A 124 10.79 6.97 -15.40
C LYS A 124 11.97 7.94 -15.56
N GLU A 125 11.79 9.21 -15.20
CA GLU A 125 12.89 10.19 -15.21
C GLU A 125 13.98 9.83 -14.19
N TYR A 126 13.61 9.42 -12.98
CA TYR A 126 14.56 8.87 -12.03
C TYR A 126 15.32 7.67 -12.61
N ALA A 127 14.63 6.74 -13.27
CA ALA A 127 15.25 5.55 -13.88
C ALA A 127 16.24 5.92 -14.99
N LYS A 128 15.91 6.90 -15.84
CA LYS A 128 16.82 7.41 -16.88
C LYS A 128 18.08 8.01 -16.27
N LEU A 129 17.92 8.84 -15.24
CA LEU A 129 19.05 9.45 -14.55
C LEU A 129 19.94 8.41 -13.87
N TRP A 130 19.35 7.40 -13.23
CA TRP A 130 20.10 6.26 -12.70
C TRP A 130 20.88 5.53 -13.79
N TYR A 131 20.21 5.20 -14.90
CA TYR A 131 20.81 4.47 -16.01
C TYR A 131 21.97 5.26 -16.63
N SER A 132 21.79 6.54 -16.94
CA SER A 132 22.85 7.36 -17.51
C SER A 132 24.02 7.54 -16.55
N THR A 133 23.75 7.76 -15.26
CA THR A 133 24.77 8.02 -14.24
C THR A 133 25.64 6.79 -13.96
N TYR A 134 25.04 5.59 -13.94
CA TYR A 134 25.69 4.41 -13.38
C TYR A 134 25.86 3.23 -14.34
N ILE A 135 24.94 3.06 -15.28
CA ILE A 135 24.91 1.89 -16.16
C ILE A 135 25.54 2.24 -17.50
N GLN A 136 25.01 3.24 -18.18
CA GLN A 136 25.49 3.70 -19.49
C GLN A 136 26.89 4.29 -19.40
N SER A 137 27.17 5.04 -18.34
CA SER A 137 28.50 5.67 -18.10
C SER A 137 29.62 4.66 -17.88
N GLY A 138 29.30 3.40 -17.57
CA GLY A 138 30.28 2.39 -17.21
C GLY A 138 30.78 2.46 -15.76
N VAL A 139 30.31 3.41 -14.94
CA VAL A 139 30.77 3.57 -13.54
C VAL A 139 30.60 2.28 -12.74
N LEU A 140 29.44 1.64 -12.79
CA LEU A 140 29.24 0.36 -12.09
C LEU A 140 30.01 -0.78 -12.74
N LYS A 141 30.26 -0.70 -14.05
CA LYS A 141 31.00 -1.71 -14.80
C LYS A 141 32.45 -1.77 -14.33
N GLU A 142 33.09 -0.62 -14.20
CA GLU A 142 34.43 -0.47 -13.65
C GLU A 142 34.47 -0.82 -12.15
N GLN A 143 33.56 -0.27 -11.36
CA GLN A 143 33.56 -0.46 -9.90
C GLN A 143 33.39 -1.92 -9.47
N PHE A 144 32.60 -2.71 -10.21
CA PHE A 144 32.26 -4.08 -9.84
C PHE A 144 32.77 -5.13 -10.82
N ASP A 145 33.69 -4.77 -11.70
CA ASP A 145 34.32 -5.68 -12.66
C ASP A 145 33.29 -6.51 -13.43
N ILE A 146 32.36 -5.81 -14.10
CA ILE A 146 31.28 -6.44 -14.87
C ILE A 146 31.77 -6.61 -16.31
N HIS A 147 31.63 -7.80 -16.87
CA HIS A 147 32.06 -8.08 -18.25
C HIS A 147 30.90 -8.15 -19.23
N ALA A 148 29.69 -8.43 -18.75
CA ALA A 148 28.48 -8.41 -19.55
C ALA A 148 28.33 -7.10 -20.33
N GLU A 149 27.76 -7.20 -21.53
CA GLU A 149 27.43 -6.04 -22.35
C GLU A 149 26.43 -5.13 -21.63
N THR A 150 26.60 -3.82 -21.80
CA THR A 150 25.69 -2.84 -21.22
C THR A 150 24.37 -2.89 -21.99
N PRO A 151 23.24 -3.27 -21.36
CA PRO A 151 21.94 -3.34 -22.04
C PRO A 151 21.47 -1.94 -22.44
N SER A 152 20.57 -1.82 -23.42
CA SER A 152 19.88 -0.55 -23.70
C SER A 152 19.03 -0.10 -22.51
N PHE A 153 18.64 1.18 -22.50
CA PHE A 153 17.74 1.70 -21.47
C PHE A 153 16.42 0.92 -21.46
N GLU A 154 15.84 0.66 -22.62
CA GLU A 154 14.55 -0.02 -22.76
C GLU A 154 14.62 -1.46 -22.24
N GLU A 155 15.70 -2.18 -22.58
CA GLU A 155 15.91 -3.54 -22.12
C GLU A 155 16.12 -3.59 -20.60
N TRP A 156 17.04 -2.77 -20.08
CA TRP A 156 17.30 -2.67 -18.64
C TRP A 156 16.04 -2.25 -17.88
N PHE A 157 15.31 -1.25 -18.37
CA PHE A 157 14.10 -0.75 -17.72
C PHE A 157 13.05 -1.85 -17.62
N ALA A 158 12.85 -2.60 -18.71
CA ALA A 158 11.84 -3.65 -18.79
C ALA A 158 12.19 -4.91 -18.00
N LYS A 159 13.46 -5.34 -18.02
CA LYS A 159 13.90 -6.63 -17.46
C LYS A 159 14.47 -6.52 -16.04
N ASP A 160 15.00 -5.36 -15.66
CA ASP A 160 15.63 -5.14 -14.36
C ASP A 160 14.91 -4.07 -13.55
N CYS A 161 14.88 -2.82 -14.04
CA CYS A 161 14.44 -1.66 -13.24
C CYS A 161 13.02 -1.82 -12.70
N LYS A 162 12.05 -2.07 -13.57
CA LYS A 162 10.62 -2.07 -13.20
C LYS A 162 10.14 -3.39 -12.59
N THR A 163 10.95 -4.45 -12.68
CA THR A 163 10.50 -5.77 -12.23
C THR A 163 10.48 -5.83 -10.71
N GLN A 164 9.41 -6.34 -10.12
CA GLN A 164 9.32 -6.59 -8.67
C GLN A 164 9.99 -7.91 -8.27
N ALA A 165 11.09 -8.25 -8.95
CA ALA A 165 11.85 -9.48 -8.79
C ALA A 165 13.35 -9.17 -8.93
N ASP A 166 14.17 -10.21 -8.98
CA ASP A 166 15.58 -10.06 -9.30
C ASP A 166 15.79 -9.56 -10.73
N PRO A 167 16.91 -8.85 -10.99
CA PRO A 167 17.28 -8.46 -12.35
C PRO A 167 17.41 -9.70 -13.23
N LYS A 168 17.14 -9.54 -14.52
CA LYS A 168 17.08 -10.63 -15.50
C LYS A 168 18.05 -10.44 -16.67
N THR A 169 18.56 -9.22 -16.91
CA THR A 169 19.61 -9.06 -17.92
C THR A 169 20.91 -9.71 -17.44
N PRO A 170 21.78 -10.18 -18.36
CA PRO A 170 23.11 -10.66 -17.99
C PRO A 170 23.90 -9.64 -17.15
N PHE A 171 23.81 -8.36 -17.53
CA PHE A 171 24.41 -7.25 -16.80
C PHE A 171 23.89 -7.13 -15.37
N GLY A 172 22.56 -7.09 -15.19
CA GLY A 172 21.95 -6.92 -13.87
C GLY A 172 22.21 -8.12 -12.93
N LEU A 173 22.23 -9.33 -13.48
CA LEU A 173 22.59 -10.56 -12.76
C LEU A 173 24.04 -10.52 -12.27
N GLU A 174 24.97 -10.16 -13.16
CA GLU A 174 26.40 -10.05 -12.85
C GLU A 174 26.67 -8.91 -11.85
N LEU A 175 26.08 -7.73 -12.07
CA LEU A 175 26.15 -6.59 -11.15
C LEU A 175 25.75 -7.01 -9.73
N LYS A 176 24.58 -7.64 -9.57
CA LYS A 176 24.08 -8.06 -8.27
C LYS A 176 25.02 -9.08 -7.61
N ARG A 177 25.54 -10.05 -8.37
CA ARG A 177 26.50 -11.05 -7.89
C ARG A 177 27.78 -10.39 -7.40
N ASN A 178 28.40 -9.54 -8.22
CA ASN A 178 29.71 -8.95 -7.94
C ASN A 178 29.63 -7.95 -6.78
N VAL A 179 28.56 -7.14 -6.69
CA VAL A 179 28.33 -6.25 -5.54
C VAL A 179 28.26 -7.04 -4.24
N ARG A 180 27.58 -8.19 -4.22
CA ARG A 180 27.46 -9.03 -3.03
C ARG A 180 28.75 -9.79 -2.70
N ALA A 181 29.52 -10.17 -3.70
CA ALA A 181 30.83 -10.78 -3.49
C ALA A 181 31.80 -9.79 -2.83
N GLN A 182 31.81 -8.53 -3.29
CA GLN A 182 32.73 -7.51 -2.78
C GLN A 182 32.28 -6.87 -1.47
N ARG A 183 30.97 -6.60 -1.32
CA ARG A 183 30.44 -5.83 -0.17
C ARG A 183 29.70 -6.69 0.85
N GLY A 184 29.55 -8.00 0.62
CA GLY A 184 28.81 -8.94 1.48
C GLY A 184 27.42 -9.31 0.98
N ALA A 185 26.92 -10.48 1.41
CA ALA A 185 25.74 -11.13 0.84
C ALA A 185 24.42 -10.30 0.90
N SER A 186 24.30 -9.41 1.89
CA SER A 186 23.15 -8.53 2.08
C SER A 186 23.32 -7.13 1.48
N SER A 187 24.45 -6.86 0.83
CA SER A 187 24.77 -5.53 0.28
C SER A 187 23.99 -5.20 -1.00
N SER A 188 23.94 -3.90 -1.28
CA SER A 188 23.13 -3.29 -2.33
C SER A 188 23.71 -1.97 -2.85
N LEU A 189 23.02 -1.33 -3.79
CA LEU A 189 23.37 -0.04 -4.37
C LEU A 189 22.60 1.14 -3.72
N LEU A 190 22.16 0.98 -2.48
CA LEU A 190 21.42 2.03 -1.76
C LEU A 190 22.28 3.25 -1.39
N LYS A 191 23.60 3.20 -1.53
CA LYS A 191 24.47 4.37 -1.30
C LYS A 191 24.47 5.28 -2.53
N GLU A 192 24.41 4.67 -3.71
CA GLU A 192 24.50 5.28 -5.02
C GLU A 192 23.25 6.13 -5.34
N ARG A 193 22.08 5.82 -4.75
CA ARG A 193 20.86 6.63 -4.95
C ARG A 193 20.97 8.09 -4.55
N ALA A 194 21.86 8.44 -3.61
CA ALA A 194 21.94 9.81 -3.09
C ALA A 194 22.25 10.83 -4.20
N ALA A 195 23.15 10.49 -5.13
CA ALA A 195 23.51 11.36 -6.25
C ALA A 195 22.32 11.56 -7.22
N VAL A 196 21.62 10.47 -7.55
CA VAL A 196 20.44 10.50 -8.44
C VAL A 196 19.30 11.29 -7.80
N ILE A 197 19.04 11.11 -6.52
CA ILE A 197 18.02 11.86 -5.77
C ILE A 197 18.34 13.37 -5.77
N ALA A 198 19.61 13.71 -5.52
CA ALA A 198 20.05 15.10 -5.53
C ALA A 198 19.86 15.75 -6.90
N ALA A 199 20.25 15.05 -7.96
CA ALA A 199 20.20 15.54 -9.34
C ALA A 199 18.81 15.51 -9.99
N LEU A 200 17.84 14.74 -9.47
CA LEU A 200 16.49 14.71 -10.05
C LEU A 200 15.77 16.05 -9.88
N GLU A 201 15.46 16.76 -10.95
CA GLU A 201 14.68 18.01 -10.85
C GLU A 201 13.19 17.73 -10.68
N LEU A 202 12.54 18.52 -9.81
CA LEU A 202 11.10 18.42 -9.50
C LEU A 202 10.47 19.79 -9.69
N SER A 203 10.23 20.15 -10.95
CA SER A 203 9.53 21.38 -11.31
C SER A 203 8.04 21.28 -10.96
N ASN A 204 7.35 22.43 -10.96
CA ASN A 204 5.91 22.46 -10.77
C ASN A 204 5.17 21.62 -11.82
N ASP A 205 5.59 21.67 -13.09
CA ASP A 205 4.99 20.87 -14.17
C ASP A 205 5.11 19.35 -13.93
N VAL A 206 6.24 18.90 -13.36
CA VAL A 206 6.43 17.50 -12.96
C VAL A 206 5.47 17.13 -11.83
N LEU A 207 5.26 18.02 -10.85
CA LEU A 207 4.35 17.78 -9.75
C LEU A 207 2.88 17.80 -10.20
N GLU A 208 2.49 18.69 -11.11
CA GLU A 208 1.15 18.70 -11.70
C GLU A 208 0.87 17.43 -12.51
N THR A 209 1.85 16.98 -13.30
CA THR A 209 1.76 15.68 -13.99
C THR A 209 1.57 14.54 -12.98
N MET A 210 2.34 14.56 -11.88
CA MET A 210 2.24 13.56 -10.84
C MET A 210 0.87 13.55 -10.15
N LYS A 211 0.24 14.71 -9.92
CA LYS A 211 -1.14 14.79 -9.40
C LYS A 211 -2.11 14.09 -10.35
N ALA A 212 -2.02 14.38 -11.64
CA ALA A 212 -2.88 13.79 -12.68
C ALA A 212 -2.70 12.27 -12.81
N GLU A 213 -1.48 11.75 -12.63
CA GLU A 213 -1.19 10.32 -12.64
C GLU A 213 -1.65 9.62 -11.35
N VAL A 214 -1.41 10.22 -10.19
CA VAL A 214 -1.65 9.60 -8.88
C VAL A 214 -3.14 9.56 -8.53
N LEU A 215 -3.89 10.62 -8.83
CA LEU A 215 -5.31 10.73 -8.47
C LEU A 215 -6.15 9.52 -8.95
N PRO A 216 -6.14 9.15 -10.24
CA PRO A 216 -6.91 7.99 -10.71
C PRO A 216 -6.40 6.68 -10.12
N ILE A 217 -5.10 6.53 -9.86
CA ILE A 217 -4.54 5.31 -9.23
C ILE A 217 -5.01 5.16 -7.78
N ALA A 218 -5.01 6.26 -7.02
CA ALA A 218 -5.49 6.24 -5.65
C ALA A 218 -6.99 5.93 -5.59
N ASN A 219 -7.78 6.56 -6.48
CA ASN A 219 -9.22 6.29 -6.57
C ASN A 219 -9.51 4.88 -7.07
N GLU A 220 -8.74 4.29 -7.99
CA GLU A 220 -8.92 2.88 -8.38
C GLU A 220 -8.96 1.93 -7.16
N ALA A 221 -8.13 2.20 -6.14
CA ALA A 221 -8.09 1.42 -4.91
C ALA A 221 -9.18 1.80 -3.90
N LEU A 222 -9.57 3.08 -3.84
CA LEU A 222 -10.63 3.55 -2.95
C LEU A 222 -12.02 3.11 -3.44
N GLU A 223 -12.20 3.07 -4.75
CA GLU A 223 -13.48 2.77 -5.38
C GLU A 223 -13.94 1.32 -5.12
N GLN A 224 -12.99 0.43 -4.83
CA GLN A 224 -13.26 -0.96 -4.45
C GLN A 224 -13.80 -1.11 -3.02
N LYS A 225 -13.77 -0.04 -2.21
CA LYS A 225 -14.25 -0.05 -0.82
C LYS A 225 -15.58 0.68 -0.77
N ASP A 226 -16.65 -0.08 -0.60
CA ASP A 226 -17.99 0.48 -0.43
C ASP A 226 -18.22 1.00 1.00
N TYR A 227 -17.58 0.34 1.98
CA TYR A 227 -17.68 0.72 3.39
C TYR A 227 -16.35 0.55 4.13
N TRP A 228 -16.26 1.22 5.27
CA TRP A 228 -15.16 1.07 6.21
C TRP A 228 -15.70 0.68 7.57
N LEU A 229 -15.08 -0.32 8.20
CA LEU A 229 -15.38 -0.75 9.55
C LEU A 229 -14.16 -0.51 10.44
N THR A 230 -14.32 0.31 11.47
CA THR A 230 -13.30 0.48 12.51
C THR A 230 -13.71 -0.25 13.77
N ILE A 231 -12.79 -1.04 14.35
CA ILE A 231 -12.99 -1.74 15.63
C ILE A 231 -11.84 -1.42 16.59
N HIS A 232 -12.20 -1.00 17.80
CA HIS A 232 -11.30 -0.69 18.91
C HIS A 232 -11.61 -1.59 20.11
N GLY A 233 -10.73 -2.55 20.42
CA GLY A 233 -10.92 -3.55 21.46
C GLY A 233 -10.70 -4.95 20.92
N ASP A 234 -11.44 -5.92 21.47
CA ASP A 234 -11.35 -7.32 21.07
C ASP A 234 -12.70 -7.86 20.61
N VAL A 235 -12.76 -8.42 19.40
CA VAL A 235 -13.99 -8.93 18.79
C VAL A 235 -14.55 -10.16 19.50
N ASP A 236 -13.69 -10.88 20.23
CA ASP A 236 -14.06 -12.03 21.07
C ASP A 236 -14.52 -11.62 22.48
N SER A 237 -14.42 -10.33 22.84
CA SER A 237 -14.93 -9.79 24.11
C SER A 237 -15.56 -8.41 23.91
N ASP A 238 -15.02 -7.37 24.55
CA ASP A 238 -15.53 -6.01 24.46
C ASP A 238 -14.77 -5.17 23.44
N PHE A 239 -15.53 -4.47 22.60
CA PHE A 239 -15.01 -3.54 21.60
C PHE A 239 -15.96 -2.35 21.35
N HIS A 240 -15.43 -1.29 20.77
CA HIS A 240 -16.21 -0.25 20.11
C HIS A 240 -16.09 -0.44 18.59
N CYS A 241 -17.17 -0.18 17.86
CA CYS A 241 -17.15 -0.19 16.41
C CYS A 241 -17.90 0.99 15.83
N ALA A 242 -17.47 1.45 14.65
CA ALA A 242 -18.21 2.41 13.84
C ALA A 242 -18.03 2.09 12.35
N TRP A 243 -19.06 2.46 11.58
CA TRP A 243 -19.09 2.32 10.13
C TRP A 243 -18.96 3.68 9.45
N TYR A 244 -18.31 3.68 8.29
CA TYR A 244 -18.12 4.88 7.47
C TYR A 244 -18.44 4.59 6.02
N PRO A 245 -18.99 5.58 5.29
CA PRO A 245 -19.31 5.41 3.88
C PRO A 245 -18.04 5.29 3.04
N LYS A 246 -18.23 4.84 1.79
CA LYS A 246 -17.28 5.04 0.71
C LYS A 246 -16.82 6.50 0.66
N PHE A 247 -15.56 6.69 0.34
CA PHE A 247 -15.01 7.99 -0.01
C PHE A 247 -14.08 7.86 -1.21
N THR A 248 -13.90 8.97 -1.91
CA THR A 248 -12.97 9.09 -3.03
C THR A 248 -12.24 10.42 -2.90
N ILE A 249 -11.11 10.56 -3.57
CA ILE A 249 -10.36 11.80 -3.63
C ILE A 249 -10.90 12.59 -4.81
N SER A 250 -11.44 13.78 -4.57
CA SER A 250 -11.90 14.64 -5.67
C SER A 250 -10.74 15.34 -6.37
N GLU A 251 -9.74 15.77 -5.60
CA GLU A 251 -8.65 16.62 -6.09
C GLU A 251 -7.42 16.52 -5.17
N ILE A 252 -6.23 16.56 -5.78
CA ILE A 252 -4.95 16.74 -5.09
C ILE A 252 -4.53 18.21 -5.30
N GLU A 253 -4.56 18.99 -4.23
CA GLU A 253 -4.30 20.43 -4.25
C GLU A 253 -2.79 20.74 -4.25
N GLU A 254 -2.00 19.99 -3.47
CA GLU A 254 -0.56 20.24 -3.28
C GLU A 254 0.21 18.93 -3.12
N ILE A 255 1.44 18.87 -3.65
CA ILE A 255 2.41 17.81 -3.34
C ILE A 255 3.61 18.44 -2.66
N ARG A 256 3.87 18.03 -1.41
CA ARG A 256 5.10 18.39 -0.69
C ARG A 256 6.13 17.30 -0.83
N VAL A 257 7.33 17.68 -1.26
CA VAL A 257 8.41 16.72 -1.51
C VAL A 257 9.50 16.82 -0.46
N THR A 258 9.98 15.68 -0.01
CA THR A 258 11.17 15.57 0.83
C THR A 258 12.14 14.57 0.22
N LYS A 259 13.33 15.05 -0.15
CA LYS A 259 14.46 14.23 -0.60
C LYS A 259 15.34 13.87 0.59
N LYS A 260 15.39 12.59 0.95
CA LYS A 260 16.32 12.06 1.97
C LYS A 260 17.01 10.81 1.42
N LYS A 261 16.87 9.68 2.12
CA LYS A 261 17.30 8.36 1.65
C LYS A 261 16.47 7.89 0.44
N ASP A 262 15.22 8.30 0.38
CA ASP A 262 14.27 8.08 -0.71
C ASP A 262 13.55 9.41 -0.98
N ILE A 263 12.78 9.49 -2.07
CA ILE A 263 11.96 10.66 -2.37
C ILE A 263 10.56 10.40 -1.81
N LYS A 264 10.14 11.26 -0.87
CA LYS A 264 8.84 11.18 -0.22
C LYS A 264 7.95 12.30 -0.73
N PHE A 265 6.70 11.95 -1.01
CA PHE A 265 5.64 12.85 -1.43
C PHE A 265 4.57 12.87 -0.34
N VAL A 266 4.10 14.04 0.03
CA VAL A 266 2.90 14.20 0.85
C VAL A 266 1.87 14.89 -0.02
N PHE A 267 0.78 14.19 -0.31
CA PHE A 267 -0.32 14.66 -1.12
C PHE A 267 -1.36 15.29 -0.22
N HIS A 268 -1.60 16.58 -0.42
CA HIS A 268 -2.65 17.34 0.24
C HIS A 268 -3.87 17.37 -0.67
N CYS A 269 -4.96 16.76 -0.22
CA CYS A 269 -6.18 16.64 -0.99
C CYS A 269 -7.24 17.59 -0.48
N LYS A 270 -8.14 17.97 -1.38
CA LYS A 270 -9.35 18.71 -1.03
C LYS A 270 -10.14 17.97 0.07
N GLY A 271 -10.63 18.74 1.05
CA GLY A 271 -11.28 18.18 2.24
C GLY A 271 -10.29 17.74 3.34
N GLY A 272 -9.01 18.09 3.22
CA GLY A 272 -8.00 17.89 4.27
C GLY A 272 -7.50 16.44 4.41
N PHE A 273 -7.80 15.58 3.44
CA PHE A 273 -7.23 14.24 3.40
C PHE A 273 -5.75 14.30 2.99
N LEU A 274 -4.91 13.56 3.71
CA LEU A 274 -3.48 13.48 3.47
C LEU A 274 -3.08 12.03 3.23
N PHE A 275 -2.29 11.80 2.20
CA PHE A 275 -1.61 10.53 1.99
C PHE A 275 -0.18 10.73 1.51
N ASN A 276 0.61 9.67 1.56
CA ASN A 276 2.04 9.68 1.34
C ASN A 276 2.41 8.80 0.15
N GLY A 277 3.33 9.30 -0.67
CA GLY A 277 4.04 8.53 -1.69
C GLY A 277 5.50 8.33 -1.29
N ILE A 278 6.08 7.21 -1.72
CA ILE A 278 7.53 7.01 -1.64
C ILE A 278 8.07 6.40 -2.94
N LEU A 279 8.88 7.18 -3.66
CA LEU A 279 9.70 6.69 -4.76
C LEU A 279 10.99 6.12 -4.19
N ARG A 280 11.16 4.82 -4.37
CA ARG A 280 12.29 4.07 -3.82
C ARG A 280 12.61 2.84 -4.65
N TRP A 281 13.81 2.32 -4.45
CA TRP A 281 14.13 0.94 -4.78
C TRP A 281 13.55 0.02 -3.70
N GLY A 282 12.74 -0.97 -4.11
CA GLY A 282 12.18 -2.00 -3.23
C GLY A 282 13.22 -3.03 -2.80
N LYS A 283 12.83 -4.31 -2.74
CA LYS A 283 13.75 -5.41 -2.38
C LYS A 283 15.00 -5.50 -3.28
N GLY A 284 14.93 -4.94 -4.48
CA GLY A 284 16.05 -4.91 -5.42
C GLY A 284 17.11 -3.84 -5.11
N ALA A 285 16.90 -2.92 -4.17
CA ALA A 285 17.94 -2.11 -3.55
C ALA A 285 18.95 -1.42 -4.52
N GLY A 286 18.46 -0.98 -5.69
CA GLY A 286 19.24 -0.35 -6.77
C GLY A 286 19.62 -1.26 -7.93
N PHE A 287 19.37 -2.57 -7.83
CA PHE A 287 19.50 -3.55 -8.92
C PHE A 287 18.22 -3.68 -9.74
N SER A 288 17.06 -3.61 -9.07
CA SER A 288 15.73 -3.83 -9.62
C SER A 288 14.65 -3.26 -8.69
N CYS A 289 13.39 -3.32 -9.12
CA CYS A 289 12.22 -2.96 -8.31
C CYS A 289 12.17 -1.46 -7.93
N LEU A 290 12.38 -0.56 -8.89
CA LEU A 290 12.01 0.84 -8.72
C LEU A 290 10.47 0.93 -8.67
N ARG A 291 9.95 1.68 -7.71
CA ARG A 291 8.51 1.72 -7.44
C ARG A 291 8.10 3.00 -6.74
N ILE A 292 6.82 3.33 -6.87
CA ILE A 292 6.13 4.32 -6.03
C ILE A 292 5.07 3.58 -5.22
N ASP A 293 5.20 3.65 -3.89
CA ASP A 293 4.21 3.14 -2.97
C ASP A 293 3.36 4.30 -2.44
N LEU A 294 2.03 4.15 -2.48
CA LEU A 294 1.06 5.12 -1.96
C LEU A 294 0.44 4.59 -0.66
N LYS A 295 0.37 5.41 0.39
CA LYS A 295 -0.03 5.03 1.76
C LYS A 295 -0.71 6.13 2.55
#